data_AF-A0AA38M715-F1
#
_entry.id   AF-A0AA38M715-F1
#
_cell.length_a   1.000
_cell.length_b   1.000
_cell.length_c   1.000
_cell.angle_alpha   90.00
_cell.angle_beta   90.00
_cell.angle_gamma   90.00
#
_symmetry.space_group_name_H-M   'P 1'
#
loop_
_entity.id
_entity.type
_entity.pdbx_description
1 polymer ?
#
loop_
_entity_poly.entity_id
_entity_poly.type
_entity_poly.pdbx_seq_one_letter_code
_entity_poly.pdbx_strand_id
1 'polypeptide(L)'
;MGTVCLGIFNYDDALIKTLTHSFNQLLSGASTVIITTSIQWNLLYLAQHQEVQNQVRQELHDVLHGKTLHIDDLSKLPYTQATVAEVGRIRTLLPLGFPR
;
A
#
# COMPACT_ATOMS: atom_id res chain seq x y z
N MET A 1 0.98 -14.29 -28.65
CA MET A 1 -0.04 -13.30 -28.24
C MET A 1 -0.85 -13.93 -27.11
N GLY A 2 -0.73 -13.46 -25.87
CA GLY A 2 -1.51 -14.04 -24.77
C GLY A 2 -1.11 -13.62 -23.35
N THR A 3 0.00 -12.91 -23.16
CA THR A 3 0.51 -12.56 -21.81
C THR A 3 -0.20 -11.37 -21.14
N VAL A 4 -1.32 -10.89 -21.68
CA VAL A 4 -2.01 -9.69 -21.16
C VAL A 4 -3.01 -10.01 -20.03
N CYS A 5 -3.44 -11.27 -19.87
CA CYS A 5 -4.46 -11.61 -18.86
C CYS A 5 -3.91 -11.92 -17.44
N LEU A 6 -2.60 -11.92 -17.19
CA LEU A 6 -2.05 -12.10 -15.84
C LEU A 6 -1.67 -10.78 -15.12
N GLY A 7 -1.65 -9.65 -15.82
CA GLY A 7 -1.15 -8.37 -15.28
C GLY A 7 -2.09 -7.63 -14.32
N ILE A 8 -3.36 -8.06 -14.22
CA ILE A 8 -4.39 -7.40 -13.41
C ILE A 8 -4.55 -7.97 -12.00
N PHE A 9 -3.95 -9.14 -11.72
CA PHE A 9 -4.01 -9.77 -10.39
C PHE A 9 -2.64 -10.21 -9.86
N ASN A 10 -1.52 -9.79 -10.46
CA ASN A 10 -0.23 -10.03 -9.86
C ASN A 10 -0.01 -9.02 -8.72
N TYR A 11 -0.54 -9.36 -7.55
CA TYR A 11 -0.13 -8.74 -6.31
C TYR A 11 1.29 -9.20 -6.02
N ASP A 12 2.27 -8.49 -6.58
CA ASP A 12 3.67 -8.73 -6.28
C ASP A 12 3.87 -8.67 -4.76
N ASP A 13 4.60 -9.65 -4.23
CA ASP A 13 4.98 -9.73 -2.81
C ASP A 13 5.53 -8.40 -2.29
N ALA A 14 6.23 -7.65 -3.13
CA ALA A 14 6.76 -6.33 -2.81
C ALA A 14 5.65 -5.31 -2.51
N LEU A 15 4.57 -5.30 -3.31
CA LEU A 15 3.45 -4.38 -3.15
C LEU A 15 2.70 -4.69 -1.84
N ILE A 16 2.37 -5.96 -1.60
CA ILE A 16 1.72 -6.39 -0.36
C ILE A 16 2.59 -6.07 0.86
N LYS A 17 3.91 -6.33 0.80
CA LYS A 17 4.85 -6.02 1.88
C LYS A 17 4.94 -4.52 2.15
N THR A 18 4.98 -3.69 1.09
CA THR A 18 5.01 -2.22 1.21
C THR A 18 3.76 -1.70 1.90
N LEU A 19 2.58 -2.17 1.46
CA LEU A 19 1.31 -1.77 2.05
C LEU A 19 1.22 -2.19 3.52
N THR A 20 1.52 -3.46 3.81
CA THR A 20 1.49 -3.99 5.17
C THR A 20 2.40 -3.21 6.10
N HIS A 21 3.61 -2.88 5.63
CA HIS A 21 4.55 -2.11 6.43
C HIS A 21 4.09 -0.66 6.62
N SER A 22 3.61 0.00 5.56
CA SER A 22 3.12 1.39 5.62
C SER A 22 1.92 1.51 6.57
N PHE A 23 0.99 0.55 6.54
CA PHE A 23 -0.13 0.50 7.46
C PHE A 23 0.28 0.19 8.90
N ASN A 24 1.24 -0.72 9.10
CA ASN A 24 1.76 -1.01 10.44
C ASN A 24 2.39 0.22 11.11
N GLN A 25 3.06 1.08 10.33
CA GLN A 25 3.59 2.34 10.86
C GLN A 25 2.48 3.34 11.19
N LEU A 26 1.48 3.51 10.30
CA LEU A 26 0.38 4.43 10.53
C LEU A 26 -0.52 3.99 11.71
N LEU A 27 -0.65 2.69 11.92
CA LEU A 27 -1.55 2.08 12.89
C LEU A 27 -0.78 1.45 14.06
N SER A 28 0.37 2.02 14.45
CA SER A 28 1.14 1.52 15.58
C SER A 28 0.28 1.49 16.84
N GLY A 29 -0.08 0.30 17.32
CA GLY A 29 -0.98 0.10 18.47
C GLY A 29 -2.43 -0.24 18.12
N ALA A 30 -2.81 -0.30 16.84
CA ALA A 30 -4.11 -0.82 16.41
C ALA A 30 -4.14 -2.35 16.48
N SER A 31 -5.35 -2.91 16.66
CA SER A 31 -5.56 -4.35 16.63
C SER A 31 -5.31 -4.92 15.22
N THR A 32 -4.82 -6.15 15.13
CA THR A 32 -4.53 -6.86 13.86
C THR A 32 -5.72 -6.90 12.90
N VAL A 33 -6.95 -6.89 13.42
CA VAL A 33 -8.17 -6.83 12.61
C VAL A 33 -8.26 -5.52 11.82
N ILE A 34 -7.91 -4.38 12.44
CA ILE A 34 -7.93 -3.06 11.81
C ILE A 34 -6.90 -3.00 10.68
N ILE A 35 -5.70 -3.54 10.93
CA ILE A 35 -4.62 -3.61 9.95
C ILE A 35 -5.04 -4.47 8.75
N THR A 36 -5.58 -5.67 9.00
CA THR A 36 -6.03 -6.59 7.94
C THR A 36 -7.16 -5.98 7.10
N THR A 37 -8.14 -5.34 7.75
CA THR A 37 -9.23 -4.65 7.05
C THR A 37 -8.71 -3.45 6.24
N SER A 38 -7.76 -2.68 6.77
CA SER A 38 -7.11 -1.58 6.04
C SER A 38 -6.43 -2.05 4.77
N ILE A 39 -5.69 -3.16 4.87
CA ILE A 39 -5.03 -3.80 3.73
C ILE A 39 -6.09 -4.23 2.72
N GLN A 40 -7.13 -4.97 3.11
CA GLN A 40 -8.20 -5.40 2.19
C GLN A 40 -8.84 -4.22 1.42
N TRP A 41 -9.12 -3.10 2.09
CA TRP A 41 -9.65 -1.92 1.42
C TRP A 41 -8.64 -1.26 0.48
N ASN A 42 -7.37 -1.23 0.85
CA ASN A 42 -6.32 -0.72 -0.02
C ASN A 42 -6.16 -1.60 -1.26
N LEU A 43 -6.22 -2.93 -1.08
CA LEU A 43 -6.17 -3.87 -2.18
C LEU A 43 -7.37 -3.70 -3.13
N LEU A 44 -8.56 -3.48 -2.57
CA LEU A 44 -9.76 -3.20 -3.34
C LEU A 44 -9.66 -1.86 -4.08
N TYR A 45 -9.10 -0.84 -3.45
CA TYR A 45 -8.88 0.48 -4.06
C TYR A 45 -7.92 0.37 -5.25
N LEU A 46 -6.79 -0.33 -5.09
CA LEU A 46 -5.85 -0.56 -6.18
C LEU A 46 -6.44 -1.42 -7.31
N ALA A 47 -7.30 -2.39 -6.98
CA ALA A 47 -8.01 -3.20 -7.97
C ALA A 47 -9.04 -2.38 -8.78
N GLN A 48 -9.63 -1.35 -8.17
CA GLN A 48 -10.53 -0.41 -8.88
C GLN A 48 -9.76 0.66 -9.64
N HIS A 49 -8.58 1.06 -9.15
CA HIS A 49 -7.75 2.13 -9.71
C HIS A 49 -6.41 1.58 -10.23
N GLN A 50 -6.47 0.88 -11.36
CA GLN A 50 -5.30 0.26 -11.99
C GLN A 50 -4.21 1.28 -12.36
N GLU A 51 -4.58 2.53 -12.67
CA GLU A 51 -3.64 3.62 -12.96
C GLU A 51 -2.75 3.94 -11.74
N VAL A 52 -3.35 3.99 -10.55
CA VAL A 52 -2.66 4.27 -9.29
C VAL A 52 -1.74 3.10 -8.97
N GLN A 53 -2.22 1.87 -9.18
CA GLN A 53 -1.40 0.67 -8.99
C GLN A 53 -0.18 0.67 -9.92
N ASN A 54 -0.33 1.12 -11.17
CA ASN A 54 0.79 1.22 -12.12
C ASN A 54 1.81 2.27 -11.69
N GLN A 55 1.36 3.43 -11.21
CA GLN A 55 2.25 4.49 -10.73
C GLN A 55 3.01 4.08 -9.47
N VAL A 56 2.35 3.44 -8.50
CA VAL A 56 3.01 2.86 -7.31
C VAL A 56 4.05 1.81 -7.71
N ARG A 57 3.74 0.94 -8.69
CA ARG A 57 4.72 -0.04 -9.18
C ARG A 57 5.91 0.61 -9.86
N GLN A 58 5.69 1.68 -10.64
CA GLN A 58 6.78 2.43 -11.27
C GLN A 58 7.69 3.05 -10.20
N GLU A 59 7.11 3.70 -9.21
CA GLU A 59 7.85 4.29 -8.10
C GLU A 59 8.67 3.23 -7.34
N LEU A 60 8.06 2.08 -7.04
CA LEU A 60 8.74 0.95 -6.41
C LEU A 60 9.87 0.41 -7.27
N HIS A 61 9.67 0.28 -8.58
CA HIS A 61 10.70 -0.18 -9.50
C HIS A 61 11.88 0.80 -9.54
N ASP A 62 11.60 2.09 -9.60
CA ASP A 62 12.60 3.16 -9.66
C ASP A 62 13.41 3.28 -8.35
N VAL A 63 12.80 3.05 -7.20
CA VAL A 63 13.51 3.13 -5.91
C VAL A 63 14.26 1.84 -5.61
N LEU A 64 13.60 0.69 -5.78
CA LEU A 64 14.13 -0.59 -5.32
C LEU A 64 15.02 -1.27 -6.35
N HIS A 65 14.87 -0.96 -7.65
CA HIS A 65 15.59 -1.61 -8.74
C HIS A 65 15.56 -3.15 -8.65
N GLY A 66 14.42 -3.72 -8.22
CA GLY A 66 14.25 -5.16 -8.03
C GLY A 66 14.76 -5.74 -6.69
N LYS A 67 15.19 -4.90 -5.74
CA LYS A 67 15.56 -5.31 -4.38
C LYS A 67 14.34 -5.44 -3.47
N THR A 68 14.48 -6.23 -2.41
CA THR A 68 13.49 -6.31 -1.33
C THR A 68 13.37 -4.97 -0.62
N LEU A 69 12.15 -4.51 -0.38
CA LEU A 69 11.89 -3.30 0.40
C LEU A 69 12.51 -3.36 1.79
N HIS A 70 13.24 -2.31 2.13
CA HIS A 70 13.65 -2.04 3.49
C HIS A 70 12.93 -0.81 4.05
N ILE A 71 12.94 -0.68 5.39
CA ILE A 71 12.22 0.37 6.10
C ILE A 71 12.71 1.76 5.66
N ASP A 72 14.02 1.91 5.45
CA ASP A 72 14.61 3.16 4.97
C ASP A 72 14.11 3.59 3.58
N ASP A 73 13.73 2.62 2.73
CA ASP A 73 13.27 2.92 1.37
C ASP A 73 11.84 3.47 1.34
N LEU A 74 11.05 3.26 2.40
CA LEU A 74 9.70 3.84 2.51
C LEU A 74 9.72 5.36 2.54
N SER A 75 10.78 5.96 3.08
CA SER A 75 10.96 7.43 3.07
C SER A 75 11.13 7.98 1.65
N LYS A 76 11.52 7.13 0.69
CA LYS A 76 11.75 7.47 -0.72
C LYS A 76 10.54 7.17 -1.61
N LEU A 77 9.42 6.72 -1.03
CA LEU A 77 8.20 6.34 -1.74
C LEU A 77 7.04 7.30 -1.43
N PRO A 78 7.14 8.61 -1.78
CA PRO A 78 6.13 9.60 -1.45
C PRO A 78 4.76 9.32 -2.09
N TYR A 79 4.71 8.76 -3.30
CA TYR A 79 3.47 8.45 -4.00
C TYR A 79 2.74 7.27 -3.33
N THR A 80 3.50 6.26 -2.94
CA THR A 80 2.98 5.12 -2.18
C THR A 80 2.45 5.57 -0.82
N GLN A 81 3.16 6.44 -0.10
CA GLN A 81 2.68 7.02 1.16
C GLN A 81 1.40 7.82 0.96
N ALA A 82 1.31 8.64 -0.09
CA ALA A 82 0.11 9.41 -0.42
C ALA A 82 -1.08 8.50 -0.71
N THR A 83 -0.87 7.39 -1.43
CA THR A 83 -1.91 6.40 -1.72
C THR A 83 -2.44 5.74 -0.45
N VAL A 84 -1.55 5.36 0.48
CA VAL A 84 -1.92 4.79 1.78
C VAL A 84 -2.67 5.81 2.63
N ALA A 85 -2.19 7.06 2.67
CA ALA A 85 -2.86 8.15 3.38
C ALA A 85 -4.26 8.42 2.81
N GLU A 86 -4.42 8.38 1.48
CA GLU A 86 -5.71 8.59 0.83
C GLU A 86 -6.68 7.45 1.13
N VAL A 87 -6.22 6.20 1.13
CA VAL A 87 -7.05 5.07 1.57
C VAL A 87 -7.44 5.20 3.04
N GLY A 88 -6.53 5.64 3.91
CA GLY A 88 -6.83 5.97 5.31
C GLY A 88 -7.83 7.13 5.47
N ARG A 89 -7.82 8.10 4.54
CA ARG A 89 -8.81 9.20 4.49
C ARG A 89 -10.19 8.68 4.06
N ILE A 90 -10.26 7.82 3.04
CA ILE A 90 -11.51 7.23 2.54
C ILE A 90 -12.10 6.23 3.54
N ARG A 91 -11.22 5.52 4.27
CA ARG A 91 -11.55 4.52 5.27
C ARG A 91 -10.85 4.87 6.57
N THR A 92 -11.38 5.86 7.27
CA THR A 92 -10.94 6.22 8.62
C THR A 92 -11.29 5.08 9.58
N LEU A 93 -10.36 4.14 9.76
CA LEU A 93 -10.53 2.96 10.63
C LEU A 93 -10.07 3.20 12.08
N LEU A 94 -9.39 4.31 12.33
CA LEU A 94 -9.14 4.86 13.66
C LEU A 94 -10.03 6.10 13.82
N PRO A 95 -10.86 6.20 14.86
CA PRO A 95 -11.46 7.46 15.25
C PRO A 95 -10.33 8.48 15.42
N LEU A 96 -10.38 9.61 14.70
CA LEU A 96 -9.47 10.74 14.88
C LEU A 96 -9.63 11.28 16.30
N GLY A 97 -8.88 10.72 17.24
CA GLY A 97 -8.99 11.04 18.65
C GLY A 97 -8.16 10.11 19.52
N PHE A 98 -6.83 10.18 19.40
CA PHE A 98 -6.00 9.88 20.56
C PHE A 98 -6.13 11.09 21.51
N PRO A 99 -6.81 10.98 22.67
CA PRO A 99 -6.69 12.02 23.67
C PRO A 99 -5.22 12.10 24.09
N ARG A 100 -4.72 13.33 24.14
CA ARG A 100 -3.41 13.66 24.71
C ARG A 100 -3.47 13.55 26.23
#